data_AF-B6W1R9-F1
#
_entry.id   AF-B6W1R9-F1
#
_cell.length_a   1.000
_cell.length_b   1.000
_cell.length_c   1.000
_cell.angle_alpha   90.00
_cell.angle_beta   90.00
_cell.angle_gamma   90.00
#
_symmetry.space_group_name_H-M   'P 1'
#
loop_
_entity.id
_entity.type
_entity.pdbx_description
1 polymer ?
#
loop_
_entity_poly.entity_id
_entity_poly.type
_entity_poly.pdbx_seq_one_letter_code
_entity_poly.pdbx_strand_id
1 'polypeptide(L)'
;MAIKALKQSVSISETQKMIHQWKRRGVNDPTITKLLDLYLGIPAYMNSQGIYPLCNFYDLRLSLRFSYTSALVAAVTNCQSFGMIWDEAHTKIIAFYSPLWYHKEDGKPMEPPQHPARKTPQDAAFNNNIVYNINNIYPPEDSHQGCSAGNGVPNAKKTDTPRPPSEIPQETPDNGKTSPAPSPATDFFHRLNTSPEEKQRVLVPLINSIAADHSYTRPKALQGLVILVNQFLIPYFDADPRFSRNSHTGRIIWLQNLMKTRHGQSLMKQAIARLSSELSKNLEEKRRKLREFRPISPFEWKEPDKDIRYYDDPIDGKVEIPEDAPPRPAHTAIWNVLSEKWVDLNG
;
A
#
# COMPACT_ATOMS: atom_id res chain seq x y z
N MET A 1 -7.07 -1.14 -9.39
CA MET A 1 -7.03 -1.56 -10.80
C MET A 1 -5.69 -1.12 -11.37
N ALA A 2 -5.07 -1.90 -12.26
CA ALA A 2 -3.90 -1.44 -13.01
C ALA A 2 -4.37 -0.47 -14.12
N ILE A 3 -3.66 0.64 -14.29
CA ILE A 3 -3.89 1.58 -15.40
C ILE A 3 -3.38 0.88 -16.67
N LYS A 4 -4.14 0.91 -17.76
CA LYS A 4 -3.73 0.37 -19.06
C LYS A 4 -3.48 1.52 -20.05
N ALA A 5 -2.46 1.36 -20.90
CA ALA A 5 -2.23 2.27 -22.02
C ALA A 5 -3.40 2.20 -23.04
N LEU A 6 -3.67 3.33 -23.69
CA LEU A 6 -4.66 3.43 -24.78
C LEU A 6 -4.15 2.73 -26.05
N LYS A 7 -2.86 2.85 -26.36
CA LYS A 7 -2.20 2.17 -27.48
C LYS A 7 -1.26 1.10 -26.90
N GLN A 8 -1.55 -0.18 -27.14
CA GLN A 8 -0.78 -1.32 -26.61
C GLN A 8 0.42 -1.73 -27.49
N SER A 9 0.56 -1.15 -28.69
CA SER A 9 1.68 -1.38 -29.59
C SER A 9 2.10 -0.09 -30.30
N VAL A 10 3.39 0.07 -30.58
CA VAL A 10 3.94 1.23 -31.29
C VAL A 10 4.80 0.73 -32.45
N SER A 11 4.66 1.33 -33.64
CA SER A 11 5.46 0.93 -34.79
C SER A 11 6.92 1.32 -34.58
N ILE A 12 7.85 0.42 -34.91
CA ILE A 12 9.30 0.70 -34.88
C ILE A 12 9.61 1.98 -35.67
N SER A 13 8.95 2.18 -36.81
CA SER A 13 9.12 3.37 -37.65
C SER A 13 8.53 4.66 -37.04
N GLU A 14 7.48 4.58 -36.22
CA GLU A 14 6.96 5.71 -35.45
C GLU A 14 7.96 6.11 -34.37
N THR A 15 8.44 5.13 -33.57
CA THR A 15 9.42 5.34 -32.51
C THR A 15 10.73 5.90 -33.05
N GLN A 16 11.24 5.35 -34.16
CA GLN A 16 12.43 5.88 -34.83
C GLN A 16 12.20 7.32 -35.31
N LYS A 17 11.07 7.65 -35.96
CA LYS A 17 10.78 9.02 -36.38
C LYS A 17 10.74 10.00 -35.20
N MET A 18 10.13 9.60 -34.09
CA MET A 18 10.08 10.39 -32.85
C MET A 18 11.49 10.66 -32.28
N ILE A 19 12.34 9.63 -32.16
CA ILE A 19 13.73 9.79 -31.71
C ILE A 19 14.51 10.75 -32.63
N HIS A 20 14.37 10.64 -33.95
CA HIS A 20 15.01 11.56 -34.89
C HIS A 20 14.51 13.00 -34.75
N GLN A 21 13.22 13.21 -34.46
CA GLN A 21 12.69 14.55 -34.17
C GLN A 21 13.28 15.12 -32.88
N TRP A 22 13.43 14.32 -31.82
CA TRP A 22 14.08 14.75 -30.57
C TRP A 22 15.55 15.13 -30.80
N LYS A 23 16.31 14.33 -31.55
CA LYS A 23 17.70 14.66 -31.93
C LYS A 23 17.79 15.98 -32.70
N ARG A 24 16.91 16.22 -33.68
CA ARG A 24 16.84 17.49 -34.43
C ARG A 24 16.49 18.70 -33.54
N ARG A 25 15.89 18.47 -32.37
CA ARG A 25 15.55 19.50 -31.36
C ARG A 25 16.64 19.68 -30.28
N GLY A 26 17.81 19.08 -30.46
CA GLY A 26 18.93 19.20 -29.52
C GLY A 26 18.81 18.34 -28.25
N VAL A 27 17.88 17.37 -28.22
CA VAL A 27 17.81 16.40 -27.12
C VAL A 27 18.98 15.43 -27.24
N ASN A 28 19.84 15.37 -26.22
CA ASN A 28 21.00 14.48 -26.18
C ASN A 28 20.60 13.02 -25.87
N ASP A 29 21.45 12.06 -26.25
CA ASP A 29 21.16 10.62 -26.11
C ASP A 29 20.78 10.18 -24.68
N PRO A 30 21.46 10.63 -23.59
CA PRO A 30 21.04 10.31 -22.22
C PRO A 30 19.66 10.85 -21.82
N THR A 31 19.17 11.91 -22.48
CA THR A 31 17.82 12.44 -22.27
C THR A 31 16.80 11.72 -23.14
N ILE A 32 17.19 11.25 -24.34
CA ILE A 32 16.31 10.45 -25.22
C ILE A 32 15.85 9.18 -24.50
N THR A 33 16.74 8.42 -23.86
CA THR A 33 16.34 7.21 -23.10
C THR A 33 15.29 7.53 -22.04
N LYS A 34 15.53 8.57 -21.21
CA LYS A 34 14.60 9.00 -20.16
C LYS A 34 13.24 9.46 -20.70
N LEU A 35 13.22 10.09 -21.88
CA LEU A 35 12.00 10.48 -22.55
C LEU A 35 11.28 9.28 -23.18
N LEU A 36 11.99 8.24 -23.64
CA LEU A 36 11.37 6.98 -24.07
C LEU A 36 10.68 6.30 -22.88
N ASP A 37 11.34 6.19 -21.72
CA ASP A 37 10.74 5.62 -20.50
C ASP A 37 9.45 6.36 -20.12
N LEU A 38 9.49 7.70 -20.11
CA LEU A 38 8.32 8.54 -19.85
C LEU A 38 7.21 8.40 -20.88
N TYR A 39 7.57 8.23 -22.16
CA TYR A 39 6.63 8.17 -23.28
C TYR A 39 5.94 6.80 -23.35
N LEU A 40 6.70 5.72 -23.17
CA LEU A 40 6.19 4.35 -23.04
C LEU A 40 5.38 4.16 -21.75
N GLY A 41 5.72 4.89 -20.69
CA GLY A 41 4.91 5.07 -19.50
C GLY A 41 5.52 4.46 -18.24
N ILE A 42 5.49 5.22 -17.13
CA ILE A 42 5.92 4.77 -15.81
C ILE A 42 4.70 4.82 -14.86
N PRO A 43 3.87 3.76 -14.79
CA PRO A 43 2.56 3.81 -14.14
C PRO A 43 2.60 4.16 -12.65
N ALA A 44 3.72 3.90 -11.97
CA ALA A 44 3.93 4.25 -10.56
C ALA A 44 3.82 5.76 -10.27
N TYR A 45 4.02 6.61 -11.29
CA TYR A 45 3.94 8.06 -11.18
C TYR A 45 2.74 8.68 -11.91
N MET A 46 1.85 7.85 -12.47
CA MET A 46 0.62 8.31 -13.13
C MET A 46 -0.55 8.36 -12.16
N ASN A 47 -1.52 9.24 -12.42
CA ASN A 47 -2.85 9.16 -11.82
C ASN A 47 -3.70 8.09 -12.54
N SER A 48 -4.93 7.87 -12.06
CA SER A 48 -5.87 6.89 -12.65
C SER A 48 -6.29 7.16 -14.11
N GLN A 49 -5.91 8.31 -14.68
CA GLN A 49 -6.17 8.70 -16.07
C GLN A 49 -4.93 8.53 -16.98
N GLY A 50 -3.79 8.02 -16.47
CA GLY A 50 -2.56 7.89 -17.25
C GLY A 50 -1.76 9.19 -17.41
N ILE A 51 -2.06 10.21 -16.60
CA ILE A 51 -1.42 11.53 -16.61
C ILE A 51 -0.37 11.61 -15.48
N TYR A 52 0.78 12.24 -15.73
CA TYR A 52 1.78 12.57 -14.70
C TYR A 52 1.45 13.92 -14.04
N PRO A 53 1.02 13.96 -12.77
CA PRO A 53 0.70 15.21 -12.06
C PRO A 53 1.94 15.90 -11.50
N LEU A 54 1.88 17.23 -11.32
CA LEU A 54 2.95 18.07 -10.75
C LEU A 54 3.51 17.54 -9.41
N CYS A 55 2.66 16.98 -8.55
CA CYS A 55 3.10 16.41 -7.26
C CYS A 55 4.13 15.28 -7.43
N ASN A 56 4.11 14.54 -8.54
CA ASN A 56 5.03 13.45 -8.83
C ASN A 56 6.29 13.90 -9.60
N PHE A 57 6.40 15.17 -10.02
CA PHE A 57 7.56 15.63 -10.82
C PHE A 57 8.89 15.56 -10.06
N TYR A 58 8.86 15.70 -8.74
CA TYR A 58 10.07 15.56 -7.92
C TYR A 58 10.58 14.11 -7.89
N ASP A 59 9.68 13.14 -7.70
CA ASP A 59 10.04 11.73 -7.65
C ASP A 59 10.41 11.18 -9.04
N LEU A 60 9.69 11.62 -10.09
CA LEU A 60 10.05 11.35 -11.50
C LEU A 60 11.46 11.83 -11.85
N ARG A 61 11.81 13.06 -11.43
CA ARG A 61 13.17 13.61 -11.58
C ARG A 61 14.20 12.72 -10.91
N LEU A 62 13.95 12.27 -9.68
CA LEU A 62 14.88 11.40 -8.94
C LEU A 62 15.03 10.04 -9.63
N SER A 63 13.93 9.39 -9.97
CA SER A 63 13.89 8.08 -10.64
C SER A 63 14.69 8.11 -11.96
N LEU A 64 14.45 9.11 -12.80
CA LEU A 64 15.11 9.27 -14.11
C LEU A 64 16.43 10.04 -14.03
N ARG A 65 16.92 10.32 -12.81
CA ARG A 65 18.21 11.01 -12.54
C ARG A 65 18.35 12.32 -13.34
N PHE A 66 17.32 13.17 -13.33
CA PHE A 66 17.42 14.55 -13.82
C PHE A 66 18.03 15.45 -12.74
N SER A 67 18.99 16.30 -13.12
CA SER A 67 19.68 17.18 -12.17
C SER A 67 18.71 18.08 -11.39
N TYR A 68 17.67 18.60 -12.07
CA TYR A 68 16.67 19.50 -11.52
C TYR A 68 15.27 19.19 -12.06
N THR A 69 14.22 19.54 -11.31
CA THR A 69 12.83 19.39 -11.79
C THR A 69 12.57 20.25 -13.02
N SER A 70 13.20 21.43 -13.11
CA SER A 70 13.20 22.27 -14.31
C SER A 70 13.84 21.59 -15.53
N ALA A 71 14.85 20.73 -15.34
CA ALA A 71 15.47 19.97 -16.43
C ALA A 71 14.55 18.88 -16.97
N LEU A 72 13.80 18.20 -16.10
CA LEU A 72 12.72 17.27 -16.51
C LEU A 72 11.65 18.02 -17.32
N VAL A 73 11.13 19.13 -16.78
CA VAL A 73 10.09 19.95 -17.44
C VAL A 73 10.57 20.50 -18.79
N ALA A 74 11.81 21.00 -18.88
CA ALA A 74 12.40 21.45 -20.13
C ALA A 74 12.55 20.31 -21.15
N ALA A 75 12.95 19.11 -20.72
CA ALA A 75 13.09 17.96 -21.62
C ALA A 75 11.73 17.54 -22.23
N VAL A 76 10.70 17.37 -21.41
CA VAL A 76 9.35 17.00 -21.91
C VAL A 76 8.73 18.09 -22.78
N THR A 77 9.01 19.37 -22.48
CA THR A 77 8.53 20.52 -23.28
C THR A 77 9.25 20.61 -24.63
N ASN A 78 10.59 20.58 -24.63
CA ASN A 78 11.40 20.79 -25.83
C ASN A 78 11.27 19.65 -26.85
N CYS A 79 11.01 18.43 -26.40
CA CYS A 79 10.85 17.28 -27.30
C CYS A 79 9.54 17.32 -28.12
N GLN A 80 8.53 18.06 -27.66
CA GLN A 80 7.21 18.25 -28.30
C GLN A 80 6.44 16.96 -28.66
N SER A 81 6.64 15.87 -27.90
CA SER A 81 5.86 14.63 -28.06
C SER A 81 4.90 14.34 -26.90
N PHE A 82 4.95 15.09 -25.82
CA PHE A 82 4.03 14.98 -24.69
C PHE A 82 2.96 16.07 -24.76
N GLY A 83 1.75 15.75 -24.31
CA GLY A 83 0.71 16.75 -24.06
C GLY A 83 0.94 17.44 -22.72
N MET A 84 0.84 18.78 -22.70
CA MET A 84 1.01 19.60 -21.50
C MET A 84 -0.33 20.08 -20.97
N ILE A 85 -0.49 20.06 -19.65
CA ILE A 85 -1.61 20.66 -18.93
C ILE A 85 -1.05 21.80 -18.08
N TRP A 86 -1.58 22.99 -18.31
CA TRP A 86 -1.15 24.23 -17.67
C TRP A 86 -2.15 24.64 -16.57
N ASP A 87 -1.72 25.50 -15.66
CA ASP A 87 -2.62 26.24 -14.79
C ASP A 87 -3.54 27.17 -15.59
N GLU A 88 -4.62 27.66 -14.97
CA GLU A 88 -5.60 28.54 -15.63
C GLU A 88 -4.93 29.79 -16.23
N ALA A 89 -3.94 30.33 -15.53
CA ALA A 89 -3.15 31.48 -15.96
C ALA A 89 -2.12 31.18 -17.07
N HIS A 90 -1.96 29.91 -17.47
CA HIS A 90 -0.99 29.43 -18.46
C HIS A 90 0.46 29.82 -18.16
N THR A 91 0.80 29.95 -16.87
CA THR A 91 2.14 30.31 -16.37
C THR A 91 2.99 29.09 -15.98
N LYS A 92 2.36 27.97 -15.61
CA LYS A 92 3.03 26.79 -15.04
C LYS A 92 2.41 25.50 -15.56
N ILE A 93 3.26 24.53 -15.87
CA ILE A 93 2.84 23.15 -16.18
C ILE A 93 2.44 22.47 -14.87
N ILE A 94 1.17 22.07 -14.77
CA ILE A 94 0.61 21.36 -13.61
C ILE A 94 0.48 19.85 -13.83
N ALA A 95 0.59 19.38 -15.08
CA ALA A 95 0.72 17.97 -15.43
C ALA A 95 1.20 17.82 -16.88
N PHE A 96 1.69 16.62 -17.24
CA PHE A 96 1.91 16.23 -18.63
C PHE A 96 1.50 14.78 -18.86
N TYR A 97 1.29 14.38 -20.10
CA TYR A 97 0.88 13.02 -20.46
C TYR A 97 1.53 12.55 -21.77
N SER A 98 1.72 11.23 -21.87
CA SER A 98 2.04 10.57 -23.14
C SER A 98 0.75 10.34 -23.93
N PRO A 99 0.72 10.63 -25.26
CA PRO A 99 -0.39 10.27 -26.14
C PRO A 99 -0.71 8.77 -26.17
N LEU A 100 0.19 7.89 -25.70
CA LEU A 100 -0.08 6.45 -25.57
C LEU A 100 -0.98 6.12 -24.37
N TRP A 101 -1.11 7.02 -23.39
CA TRP A 101 -1.80 6.80 -22.10
C TRP A 101 -3.01 7.69 -21.89
N TYR A 102 -3.04 8.88 -22.48
CA TYR A 102 -4.15 9.81 -22.36
C TYR A 102 -4.39 10.57 -23.67
N HIS A 103 -5.65 10.75 -24.01
CA HIS A 103 -6.10 11.60 -25.10
C HIS A 103 -6.96 12.72 -24.51
N LYS A 104 -6.73 13.96 -24.94
CA LYS A 104 -7.53 15.11 -24.52
C LYS A 104 -8.76 15.17 -25.42
N GLU A 105 -9.96 15.11 -24.85
CA GLU A 105 -11.19 15.35 -25.60
C GLU A 105 -11.26 16.84 -26.00
N ASP A 106 -11.19 17.12 -27.30
CA ASP A 106 -11.32 18.47 -27.82
C ASP A 106 -12.76 18.98 -27.64
N GLY A 107 -12.92 20.06 -26.86
CA GLY A 107 -14.20 20.79 -26.77
C GLY A 107 -14.72 21.10 -25.37
N LYS A 108 -14.11 20.60 -24.28
CA LYS A 108 -14.47 21.02 -22.92
C LYS A 108 -13.36 21.85 -22.25
N PRO A 109 -13.68 23.01 -21.64
CA PRO A 109 -12.76 23.65 -20.69
C PRO A 109 -12.44 22.67 -19.57
N MET A 110 -11.15 22.48 -19.29
CA MET A 110 -10.71 21.70 -18.14
C MET A 110 -10.99 22.55 -16.89
N GLU A 111 -11.95 22.15 -16.06
CA GLU A 111 -12.02 22.71 -14.71
C GLU A 111 -10.69 22.38 -13.98
N PRO A 112 -10.17 23.31 -13.15
CA PRO A 112 -9.08 22.98 -12.24
C PRO A 112 -9.55 21.82 -11.33
N PRO A 113 -8.63 20.98 -10.79
CA PRO A 113 -9.02 19.80 -10.02
C PRO A 113 -9.87 20.13 -8.77
N GLN A 114 -11.19 20.14 -8.92
CA GLN A 114 -12.11 20.28 -7.80
C GLN A 114 -12.11 19.00 -6.95
N HIS A 115 -12.31 19.21 -5.65
CA HIS A 115 -12.47 18.13 -4.68
C HIS A 115 -13.63 17.19 -5.08
N PRO A 116 -13.54 15.89 -4.74
CA PRO A 116 -14.28 14.83 -5.45
C PRO A 116 -15.79 14.91 -5.28
N ALA A 117 -16.49 15.13 -6.40
CA ALA A 117 -17.95 15.12 -6.46
C ALA A 117 -18.52 13.68 -6.57
N ARG A 118 -19.01 13.20 -5.43
CA ARG A 118 -20.29 12.46 -5.29
C ARG A 118 -20.50 11.14 -6.09
N LYS A 119 -20.02 10.05 -5.49
CA LYS A 119 -20.69 8.75 -5.28
C LYS A 119 -21.36 8.04 -6.47
N THR A 120 -20.79 6.90 -6.90
CA THR A 120 -21.52 5.88 -7.65
C THR A 120 -22.28 4.92 -6.71
N PRO A 121 -23.33 4.22 -7.16
CA PRO A 121 -24.12 3.32 -6.30
C PRO A 121 -23.32 2.17 -5.66
N GLN A 122 -22.18 1.82 -6.24
CA GLN A 122 -21.29 0.76 -5.75
C GLN A 122 -20.60 1.15 -4.42
N ASP A 123 -20.47 2.45 -4.14
CA ASP A 123 -20.01 2.94 -2.84
C ASP A 123 -21.00 2.59 -1.71
N ALA A 124 -22.30 2.42 -1.98
CA ALA A 124 -23.28 2.08 -0.95
C ALA A 124 -23.04 0.67 -0.37
N ALA A 125 -22.74 -0.30 -1.24
CA ALA A 125 -22.40 -1.66 -0.83
C ALA A 125 -21.06 -1.70 -0.05
N PHE A 126 -20.07 -0.89 -0.46
CA PHE A 126 -18.79 -0.81 0.25
C PHE A 126 -18.89 -0.10 1.61
N ASN A 127 -19.71 0.97 1.71
CA ASN A 127 -19.97 1.65 2.98
C ASN A 127 -20.66 0.71 4.00
N ASN A 128 -21.60 -0.13 3.58
CA ASN A 128 -22.24 -1.10 4.47
C ASN A 128 -21.24 -2.14 5.01
N ASN A 129 -20.21 -2.50 4.25
CA ASN A 129 -19.16 -3.43 4.72
C ASN A 129 -18.13 -2.75 5.66
N ILE A 130 -18.00 -1.41 5.60
CA ILE A 130 -17.19 -0.64 6.55
C ILE A 130 -17.88 -0.54 7.93
N VAL A 131 -19.21 -0.54 8.00
CA VAL A 131 -19.96 -0.55 9.27
C VAL A 131 -19.59 -1.78 10.13
N TYR A 132 -19.40 -2.95 9.51
CA TYR A 132 -19.05 -4.17 10.22
C TYR A 132 -17.56 -4.26 10.63
N ASN A 133 -16.64 -3.56 9.96
CA ASN A 133 -15.21 -3.66 10.27
C ASN A 133 -14.76 -2.78 11.48
N ILE A 134 -15.65 -1.94 12.04
CA ILE A 134 -15.40 -1.25 13.31
C ILE A 134 -15.78 -2.14 14.52
N ASN A 135 -16.47 -3.26 14.29
CA ASN A 135 -16.75 -4.24 15.34
C ASN A 135 -15.51 -5.09 15.71
N ASN A 136 -14.46 -5.08 14.88
CA ASN A 136 -13.18 -5.75 15.14
C ASN A 136 -12.25 -4.95 16.09
N ILE A 137 -12.81 -4.42 17.19
CA ILE A 137 -12.03 -3.92 18.34
C ILE A 137 -11.71 -5.07 19.33
N TYR A 138 -11.99 -6.31 18.93
CA TYR A 138 -11.42 -7.52 19.51
C TYR A 138 -10.52 -8.22 18.46
N PRO A 139 -9.43 -8.88 18.87
CA PRO A 139 -8.71 -9.79 17.99
C PRO A 139 -9.60 -11.02 17.69
N PRO A 140 -9.38 -11.72 16.56
CA PRO A 140 -9.78 -13.12 16.48
C PRO A 140 -8.98 -13.89 17.55
N GLU A 141 -9.67 -14.57 18.46
CA GLU A 141 -9.04 -15.62 19.26
C GLU A 141 -8.69 -16.79 18.35
N ASP A 142 -7.53 -16.73 17.70
CA ASP A 142 -6.75 -17.88 17.22
C ASP A 142 -5.36 -17.43 16.73
N SER A 143 -4.45 -17.16 17.68
CA SER A 143 -3.01 -17.03 17.41
C SER A 143 -2.17 -17.37 18.65
N HIS A 144 -2.47 -18.50 19.27
CA HIS A 144 -1.58 -19.15 20.24
C HIS A 144 -0.97 -20.41 19.64
N GLN A 145 -0.12 -20.24 18.63
CA GLN A 145 0.80 -21.28 18.19
C GLN A 145 2.21 -20.70 18.13
N GLY A 146 2.99 -20.98 19.17
CA GLY A 146 4.23 -20.26 19.47
C GLY A 146 5.44 -20.81 18.72
N CYS A 147 6.32 -19.90 18.32
CA CYS A 147 7.72 -20.21 18.00
C CYS A 147 8.58 -19.87 19.22
N SER A 148 8.77 -20.83 20.13
CA SER A 148 9.72 -20.68 21.23
C SER A 148 11.11 -21.05 20.73
N ALA A 149 12.04 -20.09 20.74
CA ALA A 149 13.44 -20.34 20.39
C ALA A 149 14.15 -21.04 21.56
N GLY A 150 14.87 -22.13 21.26
CA GLY A 150 15.39 -23.03 22.28
C GLY A 150 16.62 -22.50 23.03
N ASN A 151 16.79 -23.02 24.25
CA ASN A 151 18.09 -23.25 24.89
C ASN A 151 18.10 -24.71 25.35
N GLY A 152 19.22 -25.41 25.17
CA GLY A 152 19.24 -26.88 25.15
C GLY A 152 19.99 -27.57 26.28
N VAL A 153 20.34 -28.83 25.99
CA VAL A 153 21.21 -29.77 26.73
C VAL A 153 20.48 -30.64 27.79
N PRO A 154 20.76 -31.98 27.87
CA PRO A 154 19.74 -32.98 28.23
C PRO A 154 20.10 -33.88 29.44
N ASN A 155 19.25 -34.86 29.80
CA ASN A 155 19.53 -36.34 29.69
C ASN A 155 18.42 -37.21 30.36
N ALA A 156 18.44 -38.53 30.07
CA ALA A 156 17.90 -39.68 30.87
C ALA A 156 16.41 -40.14 30.78
N LYS A 157 16.10 -40.94 29.74
CA LYS A 157 15.57 -42.34 29.73
C LYS A 157 14.40 -42.84 30.65
N LYS A 158 13.48 -43.59 29.99
CA LYS A 158 12.61 -44.73 30.45
C LYS A 158 11.35 -44.41 31.30
N THR A 159 10.20 -45.15 31.29
CA THR A 159 9.64 -46.27 30.46
C THR A 159 8.14 -46.51 30.78
N ASP A 160 7.30 -46.78 29.75
CA ASP A 160 6.03 -47.57 29.62
C ASP A 160 4.87 -47.68 30.67
N THR A 161 3.62 -47.35 30.21
CA THR A 161 2.22 -47.93 30.37
C THR A 161 1.67 -48.55 31.70
N PRO A 162 0.33 -48.85 31.87
CA PRO A 162 -0.94 -48.35 31.30
C PRO A 162 -2.10 -48.06 32.35
N ARG A 163 -3.33 -47.77 31.85
CA ARG A 163 -4.67 -47.51 32.51
C ARG A 163 -5.39 -48.79 33.05
N PRO A 164 -6.65 -48.78 33.61
CA PRO A 164 -7.55 -47.79 34.28
C PRO A 164 -8.10 -48.38 35.64
N PRO A 165 -9.38 -48.29 36.14
CA PRO A 165 -10.56 -47.39 35.97
C PRO A 165 -11.35 -46.97 37.29
N SER A 166 -12.48 -46.26 37.09
CA SER A 166 -13.78 -46.22 37.85
C SER A 166 -13.95 -45.71 39.31
N GLU A 167 -14.57 -44.53 39.48
CA GLU A 167 -15.94 -44.32 40.02
C GLU A 167 -16.44 -42.86 39.79
N ILE A 168 -17.74 -42.66 39.55
CA ILE A 168 -18.49 -41.40 39.20
C ILE A 168 -19.94 -41.66 39.72
N PRO A 169 -20.78 -40.73 40.29
CA PRO A 169 -20.97 -39.31 39.90
C PRO A 169 -21.28 -38.26 41.01
N GLN A 170 -21.03 -36.96 40.73
CA GLN A 170 -22.08 -35.95 40.42
C GLN A 170 -21.54 -34.50 40.27
N GLU A 171 -22.04 -33.85 39.22
CA GLU A 171 -22.29 -32.40 39.04
C GLU A 171 -21.17 -31.36 39.29
N THR A 172 -20.52 -31.00 38.18
CA THR A 172 -19.67 -29.82 38.01
C THR A 172 -20.50 -28.53 37.90
N PRO A 173 -20.19 -27.46 38.67
CA PRO A 173 -20.60 -26.10 38.30
C PRO A 173 -19.83 -25.65 37.06
N ASP A 174 -20.57 -25.14 36.07
CA ASP A 174 -20.09 -24.75 34.75
C ASP A 174 -18.79 -23.93 34.77
N ASN A 175 -17.80 -24.36 33.98
CA ASN A 175 -16.47 -23.74 33.91
C ASN A 175 -16.50 -22.54 32.96
N GLY A 176 -17.22 -21.50 33.38
CA GLY A 176 -17.33 -20.23 32.67
C GLY A 176 -15.97 -19.59 32.48
N LYS A 177 -15.39 -19.71 31.28
CA LYS A 177 -14.23 -18.92 30.84
C LYS A 177 -14.60 -17.44 30.82
N THR A 178 -14.44 -16.78 31.97
CA THR A 178 -14.58 -15.33 32.07
C THR A 178 -13.39 -14.68 31.36
N SER A 179 -13.61 -14.17 30.14
CA SER A 179 -12.65 -13.29 29.48
C SER A 179 -12.23 -12.16 30.44
N PRO A 180 -10.94 -11.79 30.52
CA PRO A 180 -10.50 -10.74 31.43
C PRO A 180 -11.28 -9.45 31.15
N ALA A 181 -11.84 -8.84 32.19
CA ALA A 181 -12.66 -7.64 32.05
C ALA A 181 -11.86 -6.54 31.31
N PRO A 182 -12.48 -5.81 30.36
CA PRO A 182 -11.79 -4.82 29.56
C PRO A 182 -11.16 -3.74 30.46
N SER A 183 -9.93 -3.34 30.15
CA SER A 183 -9.22 -2.36 30.96
C SER A 183 -9.93 -1.00 30.95
N PRO A 184 -9.75 -0.15 31.97
CA PRO A 184 -10.36 1.18 32.01
C PRO A 184 -10.02 2.06 30.79
N ALA A 185 -8.86 1.88 30.17
CA ALA A 185 -8.54 2.52 28.88
C ALA A 185 -9.28 1.88 27.70
N THR A 186 -9.40 0.56 27.66
CA THR A 186 -10.15 -0.17 26.63
C THR A 186 -11.63 0.24 26.60
N ASP A 187 -12.30 0.24 27.77
CA ASP A 187 -13.69 0.68 27.89
C ASP A 187 -13.88 2.16 27.49
N PHE A 188 -12.93 3.03 27.86
CA PHE A 188 -12.94 4.43 27.46
C PHE A 188 -12.91 4.61 25.93
N PHE A 189 -12.01 3.91 25.22
CA PHE A 189 -11.94 4.00 23.76
C PHE A 189 -13.12 3.31 23.06
N HIS A 190 -13.65 2.23 23.63
CA HIS A 190 -14.89 1.62 23.17
C HIS A 190 -16.05 2.64 23.22
N ARG A 191 -16.28 3.26 24.38
CA ARG A 191 -17.33 4.28 24.57
C ARG A 191 -17.19 5.48 23.63
N LEU A 192 -15.96 5.97 23.42
CA LEU A 192 -15.65 7.03 22.45
C LEU A 192 -16.00 6.65 20.99
N ASN A 193 -15.95 5.36 20.65
CA ASN A 193 -16.28 4.86 19.32
C ASN A 193 -17.78 4.54 19.16
N THR A 194 -18.46 4.13 20.23
CA THR A 194 -19.91 3.87 20.22
C THR A 194 -20.72 5.17 20.18
N SER A 195 -20.27 6.24 20.85
CA SER A 195 -20.92 7.56 20.82
C SER A 195 -20.62 8.31 19.51
N PRO A 196 -21.61 8.61 18.64
CA PRO A 196 -21.37 9.31 17.37
C PRO A 196 -20.83 10.72 17.59
N GLU A 197 -21.29 11.41 18.63
CA GLU A 197 -20.91 12.78 18.97
C GLU A 197 -19.47 12.86 19.48
N GLU A 198 -19.08 11.97 20.40
CA GLU A 198 -17.71 11.91 20.92
C GLU A 198 -16.73 11.44 19.85
N LYS A 199 -17.12 10.46 19.02
CA LYS A 199 -16.36 10.00 17.86
C LYS A 199 -16.08 11.15 16.87
N GLN A 200 -17.10 11.93 16.53
CA GLN A 200 -16.98 13.08 15.64
C GLN A 200 -16.14 14.21 16.27
N ARG A 201 -16.19 14.38 17.60
CA ARG A 201 -15.45 15.43 18.33
C ARG A 201 -14.00 15.09 18.66
N VAL A 202 -13.67 13.81 18.84
CA VAL A 202 -12.36 13.36 19.37
C VAL A 202 -11.59 12.53 18.34
N LEU A 203 -12.22 11.52 17.73
CA LEU A 203 -11.52 10.58 16.85
C LEU A 203 -11.41 11.10 15.41
N VAL A 204 -12.44 11.77 14.89
CA VAL A 204 -12.43 12.32 13.52
C VAL A 204 -11.36 13.40 13.30
N PRO A 205 -11.10 14.33 14.23
CA PRO A 205 -9.97 15.26 14.10
C PRO A 205 -8.60 14.55 14.02
N LEU A 206 -8.40 13.46 14.78
CA LEU A 206 -7.17 12.65 14.73
C LEU A 206 -7.04 11.88 13.40
N ILE A 207 -8.15 11.35 12.87
CA ILE A 207 -8.16 10.72 11.53
C ILE A 207 -7.81 11.75 10.46
N ASN A 208 -8.37 12.96 10.56
CA ASN A 208 -8.11 14.03 9.61
C ASN A 208 -6.66 14.55 9.70
N SER A 209 -6.06 14.64 10.89
CA SER A 209 -4.65 15.01 11.01
C SER A 209 -3.72 13.93 10.44
N ILE A 210 -3.94 12.65 10.75
CA ILE A 210 -3.19 11.54 10.15
C ILE A 210 -3.31 11.54 8.61
N ALA A 211 -4.50 11.83 8.08
CA ALA A 211 -4.73 11.93 6.65
C ALA A 211 -3.97 13.11 6.01
N ALA A 212 -3.95 14.28 6.66
CA ALA A 212 -3.28 15.48 6.16
C ALA A 212 -1.75 15.39 6.29
N ASP A 213 -1.23 15.04 7.47
CA ASP A 213 0.20 15.03 7.79
C ASP A 213 1.00 14.00 6.97
N HIS A 214 0.33 12.96 6.48
CA HIS A 214 0.94 11.84 5.73
C HIS A 214 0.32 11.59 4.35
N SER A 215 -0.54 12.48 3.85
CA SER A 215 -1.26 12.35 2.57
C SER A 215 -1.98 10.99 2.41
N TYR A 216 -2.57 10.48 3.49
CA TYR A 216 -3.23 9.16 3.51
C TYR A 216 -4.71 9.25 3.13
N THR A 217 -5.18 8.24 2.39
CA THR A 217 -6.63 8.05 2.17
C THR A 217 -7.34 7.77 3.50
N ARG A 218 -8.61 8.18 3.63
CA ARG A 218 -9.39 8.03 4.87
C ARG A 218 -9.38 6.59 5.45
N PRO A 219 -9.47 5.50 4.65
CA PRO A 219 -9.32 4.13 5.18
C PRO A 219 -7.93 3.83 5.76
N LYS A 220 -6.86 4.37 5.15
CA LYS A 220 -5.48 4.20 5.64
C LYS A 220 -5.22 5.01 6.92
N ALA A 221 -5.79 6.22 7.01
CA ALA A 221 -5.75 7.02 8.23
C ALA A 221 -6.50 6.35 9.40
N LEU A 222 -7.63 5.67 9.12
CA LEU A 222 -8.34 4.85 10.10
C LEU A 222 -7.49 3.68 10.61
N GLN A 223 -6.77 2.96 9.74
CA GLN A 223 -5.83 1.90 10.18
C GLN A 223 -4.70 2.46 11.06
N GLY A 224 -4.19 3.65 10.74
CA GLY A 224 -3.23 4.37 11.58
C GLY A 224 -3.79 4.70 12.97
N LEU A 225 -5.04 5.15 13.06
CA LEU A 225 -5.72 5.39 14.34
C LEU A 225 -5.89 4.09 15.14
N VAL A 226 -6.30 2.98 14.53
CA VAL A 226 -6.47 1.69 15.23
C VAL A 226 -5.16 1.22 15.85
N ILE A 227 -4.04 1.32 15.11
CA ILE A 227 -2.71 0.98 15.62
C ILE A 227 -2.30 1.93 16.76
N LEU A 228 -2.51 3.24 16.60
CA LEU A 228 -2.25 4.23 17.65
C LEU A 228 -3.02 3.92 18.93
N VAL A 229 -4.33 3.65 18.84
CA VAL A 229 -5.18 3.36 20.00
C VAL A 229 -4.74 2.07 20.68
N ASN A 230 -4.68 0.97 19.95
CA ASN A 230 -4.51 -0.36 20.54
C ASN A 230 -3.08 -0.64 21.00
N GLN A 231 -2.06 -0.15 20.27
CA GLN A 231 -0.66 -0.50 20.54
C GLN A 231 0.09 0.57 21.35
N PHE A 232 -0.43 1.79 21.45
CA PHE A 232 0.26 2.90 22.11
C PHE A 232 -0.60 3.62 23.16
N LEU A 233 -1.83 4.03 22.85
CA LEU A 233 -2.64 4.81 23.79
C LEU A 233 -3.25 3.96 24.91
N ILE A 234 -3.81 2.78 24.62
CA ILE A 234 -4.33 1.88 25.65
C ILE A 234 -3.22 1.49 26.66
N PRO A 235 -2.05 0.97 26.23
CA PRO A 235 -0.95 0.69 27.15
C PRO A 235 -0.44 1.92 27.92
N TYR A 236 -0.41 3.11 27.30
CA TYR A 236 -0.01 4.34 27.96
C TYR A 236 -0.97 4.74 29.09
N PHE A 237 -2.28 4.62 28.88
CA PHE A 237 -3.28 4.99 29.88
C PHE A 237 -3.48 3.93 30.96
N ASP A 238 -3.39 2.65 30.63
CA ASP A 238 -3.45 1.57 31.63
C ASP A 238 -2.21 1.55 32.56
N ALA A 239 -1.07 2.11 32.11
CA ALA A 239 0.11 2.31 32.95
C ALA A 239 -0.04 3.42 34.01
N ASP A 240 -1.03 4.31 33.91
CA ASP A 240 -1.25 5.39 34.88
C ASP A 240 -2.52 5.17 35.73
N PRO A 241 -2.40 4.82 37.03
CA PRO A 241 -3.56 4.54 37.88
C PRO A 241 -4.47 5.75 38.13
N ARG A 242 -4.05 6.96 37.76
CA ARG A 242 -4.89 8.17 37.80
C ARG A 242 -5.93 8.19 36.66
N PHE A 243 -5.70 7.45 35.58
CA PHE A 243 -6.62 7.38 34.44
C PHE A 243 -8.01 6.88 34.87
N SER A 244 -8.05 5.76 35.60
CA SER A 244 -9.28 5.17 36.15
C SER A 244 -10.01 6.10 37.11
N ARG A 245 -9.29 6.95 37.86
CA ARG A 245 -9.86 7.90 38.84
C ARG A 245 -10.47 9.15 38.20
N ASN A 246 -10.06 9.49 36.98
CA ASN A 246 -10.59 10.64 36.26
C ASN A 246 -11.97 10.34 35.65
N SER A 247 -12.84 11.37 35.65
CA SER A 247 -14.14 11.32 34.96
C SER A 247 -13.96 11.16 33.43
N HIS A 248 -14.99 10.68 32.74
CA HIS A 248 -14.98 10.50 31.28
C HIS A 248 -14.54 11.77 30.54
N THR A 249 -15.12 12.92 30.88
CA THR A 249 -14.73 14.24 30.36
C THR A 249 -13.26 14.58 30.65
N GLY A 250 -12.77 14.25 31.85
CA GLY A 250 -11.36 14.43 32.21
C GLY A 250 -10.41 13.56 31.37
N ARG A 251 -10.79 12.31 31.07
CA ARG A 251 -10.04 11.41 30.18
C ARG A 251 -10.02 11.92 28.74
N ILE A 252 -11.12 12.50 28.23
CA ILE A 252 -11.16 13.16 26.92
C ILE A 252 -10.19 14.34 26.86
N ILE A 253 -10.21 15.22 27.87
CA ILE A 253 -9.29 16.38 27.95
C ILE A 253 -7.83 15.91 28.03
N TRP A 254 -7.55 14.87 28.80
CA TRP A 254 -6.22 14.27 28.89
C TRP A 254 -5.74 13.76 27.54
N LEU A 255 -6.55 12.96 26.82
CA LEU A 255 -6.23 12.51 25.46
C LEU A 255 -5.97 13.68 24.52
N GLN A 256 -6.86 14.68 24.48
CA GLN A 256 -6.70 15.86 23.62
C GLN A 256 -5.43 16.67 23.93
N ASN A 257 -5.03 16.75 25.20
CA ASN A 257 -3.78 17.42 25.59
C ASN A 257 -2.55 16.56 25.30
N LEU A 258 -2.60 15.25 25.56
CA LEU A 258 -1.54 14.28 25.24
C LEU A 258 -1.15 14.39 23.75
N MET A 259 -2.13 14.38 22.85
CA MET A 259 -1.88 14.46 21.39
C MET A 259 -1.25 15.79 20.94
N LYS A 260 -1.33 16.86 21.74
CA LYS A 260 -0.62 18.13 21.50
C LYS A 260 0.82 18.14 22.02
N THR A 261 1.19 17.21 22.90
CA THR A 261 2.56 17.13 23.46
C THR A 261 3.54 16.50 22.47
N ARG A 262 4.85 16.77 22.65
CA ARG A 262 5.93 16.06 21.93
C ARG A 262 5.86 14.54 22.11
N HIS A 263 5.38 14.07 23.27
CA HIS A 263 5.25 12.63 23.54
C HIS A 263 4.12 11.99 22.73
N GLY A 264 2.91 12.55 22.75
CA GLY A 264 1.79 12.06 21.93
C GLY A 264 2.09 12.10 20.43
N GLN A 265 2.83 13.12 19.97
CA GLN A 265 3.34 13.19 18.59
C GLN A 265 4.40 12.13 18.28
N SER A 266 5.19 11.68 19.26
CA SER A 266 6.10 10.53 19.11
C SER A 266 5.31 9.21 18.98
N LEU A 267 4.28 9.01 19.81
CA LEU A 267 3.40 7.83 19.72
C LEU A 267 2.71 7.75 18.35
N MET A 268 2.24 8.89 17.82
CA MET A 268 1.68 8.99 16.46
C MET A 268 2.68 8.51 15.39
N LYS A 269 3.93 8.99 15.43
CA LYS A 269 4.98 8.59 14.48
C LYS A 269 5.32 7.11 14.57
N GLN A 270 5.37 6.55 15.78
CA GLN A 270 5.61 5.12 16.00
C GLN A 270 4.47 4.26 15.44
N ALA A 271 3.21 4.66 15.65
CA ALA A 271 2.05 3.98 15.08
C ALA A 271 2.06 3.95 13.55
N ILE A 272 2.47 5.06 12.90
CA ILE A 272 2.53 5.17 11.44
C ILE A 272 3.72 4.41 10.84
N ALA A 273 4.86 4.38 11.53
CA ALA A 273 5.97 3.51 11.17
C ALA A 273 5.58 2.01 11.28
N ARG A 274 4.83 1.65 12.33
CA ARG A 274 4.34 0.28 12.53
C ARG A 274 3.29 -0.12 11.50
N LEU A 275 2.36 0.77 11.13
CA LEU A 275 1.41 0.59 10.02
C LEU A 275 2.15 0.30 8.71
N SER A 276 3.18 1.10 8.40
CA SER A 276 3.98 0.94 7.19
C SER A 276 4.72 -0.41 7.18
N SER A 277 5.31 -0.80 8.31
CA SER A 277 5.98 -2.10 8.46
C SER A 277 5.01 -3.29 8.31
N GLU A 278 3.82 -3.23 8.90
CA GLU A 278 2.82 -4.30 8.82
C GLU A 278 2.25 -4.42 7.40
N LEU A 279 2.03 -3.29 6.71
CA LEU A 279 1.60 -3.29 5.32
C LEU A 279 2.69 -3.86 4.38
N SER A 280 3.97 -3.55 4.62
CA SER A 280 5.09 -4.18 3.89
C SER A 280 5.13 -5.69 4.11
N LYS A 281 5.00 -6.17 5.35
CA LYS A 281 4.96 -7.62 5.66
C LYS A 281 3.75 -8.31 5.00
N ASN A 282 2.58 -7.69 5.04
CA ASN A 282 1.36 -8.25 4.42
C ASN A 282 1.49 -8.30 2.89
N LEU A 283 2.13 -7.31 2.26
CA LEU A 283 2.47 -7.33 0.83
C LEU A 283 3.50 -8.42 0.50
N GLU A 284 4.53 -8.59 1.34
CA GLU A 284 5.54 -9.62 1.18
C GLU A 284 4.95 -11.03 1.35
N GLU A 285 4.06 -11.25 2.31
CA GLU A 285 3.35 -12.51 2.47
C GLU A 285 2.36 -12.79 1.33
N LYS A 286 1.66 -11.77 0.82
CA LYS A 286 0.84 -11.91 -0.40
C LYS A 286 1.70 -12.30 -1.61
N ARG A 287 2.87 -11.67 -1.78
CA ARG A 287 3.85 -12.06 -2.80
C ARG A 287 4.34 -13.50 -2.57
N ARG A 288 4.61 -13.92 -1.33
CA ARG A 288 5.00 -15.30 -1.00
C ARG A 288 3.93 -16.31 -1.43
N LYS A 289 2.66 -16.08 -1.05
CA LYS A 289 1.53 -16.94 -1.42
C LYS A 289 1.29 -17.00 -2.94
N LEU A 290 1.47 -15.90 -3.67
CA LEU A 290 1.44 -15.91 -5.14
C LEU A 290 2.59 -16.73 -5.74
N ARG A 291 3.79 -16.69 -5.14
CA ARG A 291 4.97 -17.47 -5.56
C ARG A 291 4.99 -18.93 -5.07
N GLU A 292 4.00 -19.34 -4.28
CA GLU A 292 3.73 -20.74 -3.95
C GLU A 292 3.00 -21.44 -5.11
N PHE A 293 2.22 -20.70 -5.92
CA PHE A 293 1.62 -21.21 -7.17
C PHE A 293 2.64 -21.24 -8.32
N ARG A 294 3.36 -22.36 -8.43
CA ARG A 294 4.40 -22.62 -9.45
C ARG A 294 3.87 -23.56 -10.53
N PRO A 295 3.38 -23.04 -11.68
CA PRO A 295 2.63 -23.86 -12.63
C PRO A 295 3.50 -24.79 -13.49
N ILE A 296 4.74 -24.39 -13.80
CA ILE A 296 5.60 -25.09 -14.78
C ILE A 296 7.06 -25.16 -14.32
N SER A 297 7.66 -24.02 -13.92
CA SER A 297 9.05 -23.95 -13.46
C SER A 297 9.15 -23.44 -12.01
N PRO A 298 10.15 -23.88 -11.20
CA PRO A 298 10.44 -23.32 -9.88
C PRO A 298 10.74 -21.80 -9.88
N PHE A 299 11.04 -21.23 -11.06
CA PHE A 299 11.40 -19.82 -11.25
C PHE A 299 10.28 -18.97 -11.84
N GLU A 300 9.08 -19.56 -12.01
CA GLU A 300 7.86 -18.92 -12.48
C GLU A 300 6.78 -18.94 -11.39
N TRP A 301 5.85 -17.99 -11.49
CA TRP A 301 4.64 -17.96 -10.66
C TRP A 301 3.42 -17.52 -11.48
N LYS A 302 2.21 -17.79 -10.96
CA LYS A 302 0.94 -17.51 -11.64
C LYS A 302 -0.09 -16.93 -10.66
N GLU A 303 -0.88 -15.96 -11.11
CA GLU A 303 -2.02 -15.49 -10.32
C GLU A 303 -3.17 -16.51 -10.44
N PRO A 304 -3.80 -17.00 -9.34
CA PRO A 304 -4.80 -18.06 -9.42
C PRO A 304 -5.98 -17.75 -10.36
N ASP A 305 -6.30 -16.47 -10.51
CA ASP A 305 -7.45 -15.97 -11.25
C ASP A 305 -7.14 -15.68 -12.74
N LYS A 306 -5.89 -15.90 -13.20
CA LYS A 306 -5.45 -15.55 -14.56
C LYS A 306 -4.56 -16.63 -15.17
N ASP A 307 -4.72 -16.88 -16.46
CA ASP A 307 -3.88 -17.83 -17.19
C ASP A 307 -2.51 -17.27 -17.62
N ILE A 308 -2.00 -16.25 -16.92
CA ILE A 308 -0.76 -15.55 -17.29
C ILE A 308 0.37 -15.98 -16.34
N ARG A 309 1.48 -16.41 -16.92
CA ARG A 309 2.71 -16.79 -16.20
C ARG A 309 3.59 -15.56 -15.99
N TYR A 310 4.33 -15.56 -14.88
CA TYR A 310 5.12 -14.42 -14.44
C TYR A 310 6.49 -14.85 -13.93
N TYR A 311 7.48 -13.95 -14.08
CA TYR A 311 8.71 -14.02 -13.31
C TYR A 311 9.06 -12.67 -12.69
N ASP A 312 9.87 -12.73 -11.63
CA ASP A 312 10.42 -11.55 -10.99
C ASP A 312 11.80 -11.25 -11.60
N ASP A 313 11.92 -10.08 -12.23
CA ASP A 313 13.14 -9.54 -12.82
C ASP A 313 13.80 -8.52 -11.86
N PRO A 314 15.13 -8.52 -11.67
CA PRO A 314 15.81 -7.57 -10.78
C PRO A 314 15.70 -6.09 -11.19
N ILE A 315 15.45 -5.81 -12.47
CA ILE A 315 15.39 -4.46 -13.07
C ILE A 315 13.93 -4.07 -13.30
N ASP A 316 13.18 -4.91 -14.01
CA ASP A 316 11.81 -4.60 -14.46
C ASP A 316 10.71 -5.03 -13.46
N GLY A 317 11.07 -5.75 -12.39
CA GLY A 317 10.15 -6.14 -11.33
C GLY A 317 9.28 -7.32 -11.73
N LYS A 318 8.02 -7.12 -12.11
CA LYS A 318 7.10 -8.21 -12.50
C LYS A 318 6.97 -8.26 -14.01
N VAL A 319 7.48 -9.32 -14.64
CA VAL A 319 7.45 -9.50 -16.10
C VAL A 319 6.45 -10.60 -16.48
N GLU A 320 5.61 -10.34 -17.49
CA GLU A 320 4.66 -11.32 -18.04
C GLU A 320 5.37 -12.25 -19.03
N ILE A 321 5.11 -13.56 -18.93
CA ILE A 321 5.67 -14.59 -19.83
C ILE A 321 4.59 -14.95 -20.86
N PRO A 322 4.90 -14.93 -22.18
CA PRO A 322 3.97 -15.37 -23.22
C PRO A 322 3.49 -16.81 -23.02
N GLU A 323 2.28 -17.12 -23.47
CA GLU A 323 1.65 -18.43 -23.29
C GLU A 323 2.52 -19.56 -23.89
N ASP A 324 3.00 -19.37 -25.12
CA ASP A 324 3.82 -20.32 -25.88
C ASP A 324 5.29 -20.42 -25.42
N ALA A 325 5.74 -19.59 -24.46
CA ALA A 325 7.14 -19.55 -24.06
C ALA A 325 7.58 -20.85 -23.37
N PRO A 326 8.77 -21.41 -23.65
CA PRO A 326 9.28 -22.57 -22.92
C PRO A 326 9.43 -22.26 -21.41
N PRO A 327 9.51 -23.28 -20.54
CA PRO A 327 9.72 -23.09 -19.11
C PRO A 327 11.00 -22.30 -18.80
N ARG A 328 10.93 -21.35 -17.87
CA ARG A 328 12.08 -20.56 -17.41
C ARG A 328 13.16 -21.47 -16.82
N PRO A 329 14.38 -21.52 -17.39
CA PRO A 329 15.40 -22.50 -17.00
C PRO A 329 16.11 -22.15 -15.69
N ALA A 330 16.25 -20.86 -15.37
CA ALA A 330 16.98 -20.38 -14.20
C ALA A 330 16.38 -19.09 -13.62
N HIS A 331 16.65 -18.81 -12.34
CA HIS A 331 16.26 -17.56 -11.68
C HIS A 331 16.89 -16.29 -12.29
N THR A 332 17.99 -16.44 -13.03
CA THR A 332 18.72 -15.39 -13.77
C THR A 332 18.28 -15.22 -15.21
N ALA A 333 17.47 -16.14 -15.75
CA ALA A 333 17.07 -16.11 -17.15
C ALA A 333 16.03 -15.01 -17.40
N ILE A 334 16.31 -14.11 -18.33
CA ILE A 334 15.43 -13.02 -18.74
C ILE A 334 14.74 -13.41 -20.05
N TRP A 335 13.45 -13.12 -20.18
CA TRP A 335 12.71 -13.36 -21.43
C TRP A 335 13.05 -12.27 -22.44
N ASN A 336 13.77 -12.63 -23.52
CA ASN A 336 14.06 -11.69 -24.58
C ASN A 336 12.87 -11.63 -25.55
N VAL A 337 12.10 -10.53 -25.44
CA VAL A 337 10.90 -10.25 -26.25
C VAL A 337 11.21 -10.18 -27.76
N LEU A 338 12.45 -9.89 -28.17
CA LEU A 338 12.84 -9.77 -29.58
C LEU A 338 13.27 -11.10 -30.21
N SER A 339 13.78 -12.06 -29.41
CA SER A 339 14.25 -13.36 -29.90
C SER A 339 13.40 -14.54 -29.45
N GLU A 340 12.34 -14.27 -28.68
CA GLU A 340 11.37 -15.23 -28.12
C GLU A 340 12.06 -16.39 -27.37
N LYS A 341 13.13 -16.04 -26.62
CA LYS A 341 14.00 -16.99 -25.93
C LYS A 341 14.42 -16.48 -24.56
N TRP A 342 14.66 -17.42 -23.66
CA TRP A 342 15.37 -17.18 -22.41
C TRP A 342 16.83 -16.86 -22.70
N VAL A 343 17.34 -15.78 -22.08
CA VAL A 343 18.75 -15.40 -22.09
C VAL A 343 19.22 -15.34 -20.64
N ASP A 344 20.23 -16.15 -20.31
CA ASP A 344 20.90 -16.05 -19.00
C ASP A 344 21.93 -14.92 -19.02
N LEU A 345 21.93 -14.08 -17.99
CA LEU A 345 22.90 -12.99 -17.82
C LEU A 345 24.34 -13.48 -17.52
N ASN A 346 24.54 -14.79 -17.37
CA ASN A 346 25.80 -15.43 -16.99
C ASN A 346 26.41 -16.29 -18.13
N GLY A 347 25.92 -16.17 -19.37
CA GLY A 347 26.35 -16.93 -20.55
C GLY A 347 27.24 -16.16 -21.50
#